data_AF-A0A8H4WM85-F1
#
_entry.id   AF-A0A8H4WM85-F1
#
_cell.length_a   1.000
_cell.length_b   1.000
_cell.length_c   1.000
_cell.angle_alpha   90.00
_cell.angle_beta   90.00
_cell.angle_gamma   90.00
#
_symmetry.space_group_name_H-M   'P 1'
#
loop_
_entity.id
_entity.type
_entity.pdbx_description
1 polymer ?
#
loop_
_entity_poly.entity_id
_entity_poly.type
_entity_poly.pdbx_seq_one_letter_code
_entity_poly.pdbx_strand_id
1 'polypeptide(L)'
;MESQDGLDVRSMRLKILYTFDNENKTNFLARWPHVLDIQTGSLDENTSVGVIELKTCIQAIVSASPELVAQSGKDYTVYAYDYSEHEIPLVGQGMLSWLLASSSPALEAPDHQSTTMVPGRVCKIPPGIFSGGAQETLEVRLQLVPVSAIMQSEYLDIMQTHRELSNVIPRDFDAKSRKRIVRQTPAESCASFSANQYGIEKLHQLLSEGSIPRGLTPFPPNQSVALE
;
A
#
# COMPACT_ATOMS: atom_id res chain seq x y z
N MET A 1 16.57 31.43 -16.96
CA MET A 1 15.50 30.42 -17.13
C MET A 1 15.67 29.46 -15.98
N GLU A 2 15.00 29.72 -14.86
CA GLU A 2 15.01 28.86 -13.68
C GLU A 2 13.91 27.82 -13.87
N SER A 3 14.29 26.55 -14.02
CA SER A 3 13.33 25.45 -14.05
C SER A 3 12.68 25.35 -12.67
N GLN A 4 11.40 25.67 -12.63
CA GLN A 4 10.58 25.87 -11.43
C GLN A 4 9.95 24.55 -10.94
N ASP A 5 10.63 23.43 -11.16
CA ASP A 5 10.33 22.14 -10.54
C ASP A 5 11.59 21.74 -9.79
N GLY A 6 11.54 21.69 -8.46
CA GLY A 6 12.66 21.30 -7.60
C GLY A 6 13.05 19.82 -7.71
N LEU A 7 12.93 19.25 -8.90
CA LEU A 7 13.13 17.87 -9.26
C LEU A 7 14.41 17.73 -10.10
N ASP A 8 15.32 16.88 -9.65
CA ASP A 8 16.62 16.64 -10.27
C ASP A 8 16.83 15.15 -10.49
N VAL A 9 17.44 14.76 -11.60
CA VAL A 9 17.75 13.35 -11.92
C VAL A 9 19.22 13.10 -11.66
N ARG A 10 19.52 12.16 -10.77
CA ARG A 10 20.88 11.88 -10.32
C ARG A 10 21.20 10.39 -10.42
N SER A 11 22.38 10.08 -10.96
CA SER A 11 22.86 8.71 -11.05
C SER A 11 23.41 8.23 -9.69
N MET A 12 22.75 7.25 -9.07
CA MET A 12 23.05 6.77 -7.72
C MET A 12 23.11 5.25 -7.65
N ARG A 13 23.79 4.73 -6.62
CA ARG A 13 23.64 3.31 -6.23
C ARG A 13 22.39 3.14 -5.37
N LEU A 14 21.73 1.99 -5.44
CA LEU A 14 20.59 1.67 -4.59
C LEU A 14 20.99 0.69 -3.47
N LYS A 15 20.67 1.07 -2.22
CA LYS A 15 20.77 0.24 -1.03
C LYS A 15 19.38 0.08 -0.41
N ILE A 16 19.03 -1.15 -0.07
CA ILE A 16 17.78 -1.47 0.61
C ILE A 16 18.14 -2.06 1.97
N LEU A 17 17.87 -1.32 3.04
CA LEU A 17 17.90 -1.90 4.38
C LEU A 17 16.54 -2.52 4.66
N TYR A 18 16.53 -3.75 5.17
CA TYR A 18 15.29 -4.41 5.46
C TYR A 18 15.37 -5.32 6.67
N THR A 19 14.21 -5.55 7.29
CA THR A 19 14.01 -6.54 8.36
C THR A 19 12.98 -7.56 7.89
N PHE A 20 13.08 -8.80 8.36
CA PHE A 20 12.04 -9.81 8.14
C PHE A 20 11.80 -10.75 9.32
N ASP A 21 12.31 -10.37 10.50
CA ASP A 21 12.06 -11.07 11.76
C ASP A 21 10.89 -10.45 12.53
N ASN A 22 10.28 -11.24 13.43
CA ASN A 22 9.09 -10.84 14.19
C ASN A 22 9.30 -9.62 15.12
N GLU A 23 10.55 -9.26 15.41
CA GLU A 23 10.90 -8.23 16.39
C GLU A 23 11.63 -7.03 15.77
N ASN A 24 11.80 -7.01 14.44
CA ASN A 24 12.62 -6.06 13.67
C ASN A 24 14.04 -5.85 14.23
N LYS A 25 14.65 -6.90 14.80
CA LYS A 25 15.95 -6.75 15.46
C LYS A 25 17.12 -6.87 14.49
N THR A 26 16.95 -7.61 13.42
CA THR A 26 18.01 -7.94 12.48
C THR A 26 17.88 -7.09 11.22
N ASN A 27 18.88 -6.22 11.02
CA ASN A 27 18.97 -5.39 9.81
C ASN A 27 19.77 -6.11 8.74
N PHE A 28 19.15 -6.32 7.59
CA PHE A 28 19.76 -6.86 6.38
C PHE A 28 19.98 -5.74 5.37
N LEU A 29 20.93 -5.95 4.46
CA LEU A 29 21.27 -4.99 3.40
C LEU A 29 21.30 -5.69 2.05
N ALA A 30 20.41 -5.29 1.16
CA ALA A 30 20.46 -5.63 -0.25
C ALA A 30 21.05 -4.46 -1.06
N ARG A 31 21.77 -4.79 -2.12
CA ARG A 31 22.40 -3.81 -3.01
C ARG A 31 22.01 -4.11 -4.44
N TRP A 32 21.50 -3.10 -5.15
CA TRP A 32 21.30 -3.23 -6.58
C TRP A 32 22.67 -3.22 -7.29
N PRO A 33 22.91 -4.13 -8.26
CA PRO A 33 24.22 -4.27 -8.90
C PRO A 33 24.59 -3.08 -9.79
N HIS A 34 23.61 -2.35 -10.31
CA HIS A 34 23.82 -1.26 -11.27
C HIS A 34 23.57 0.11 -10.65
N VAL A 35 24.13 1.15 -11.28
CA VAL A 35 23.76 2.54 -10.98
C VAL A 35 22.42 2.82 -11.66
N LEU A 36 21.57 3.58 -10.98
CA LEU A 36 20.24 3.95 -11.46
C LEU A 36 20.13 5.47 -11.53
N ASP A 37 19.40 5.98 -12.52
CA ASP A 37 19.01 7.37 -12.58
C ASP A 37 17.76 7.58 -11.72
N ILE A 38 17.92 8.32 -10.63
CA ILE A 38 16.90 8.53 -9.61
C ILE A 38 16.37 9.94 -9.72
N GLN A 39 15.05 10.07 -9.82
CA GLN A 39 14.39 11.36 -9.65
C GLN A 39 14.41 11.73 -8.16
N THR A 40 14.91 12.92 -7.87
CA THR A 40 15.12 13.44 -6.52
C THR A 40 14.47 14.80 -6.34
N GLY A 41 14.04 15.08 -5.11
CA GLY A 41 13.61 16.40 -4.67
C GLY A 41 14.21 16.73 -3.31
N SER A 42 14.43 18.02 -3.05
CA SER A 42 14.85 18.48 -1.71
C SER A 42 13.60 18.72 -0.86
N LEU A 43 13.51 18.05 0.29
CA LEU A 43 12.43 18.27 1.26
C LEU A 43 12.77 19.44 2.19
N ASP A 44 14.04 19.54 2.58
CA ASP A 44 14.60 20.64 3.35
C ASP A 44 16.07 20.89 2.92
N GLU A 45 16.80 21.77 3.63
CA GLU A 45 18.20 22.10 3.32
C GLU A 45 19.18 20.93 3.48
N ASN A 46 18.83 19.93 4.31
CA ASN A 46 19.68 18.81 4.72
C ASN A 46 19.17 17.44 4.25
N THR A 47 17.94 17.37 3.74
CA THR A 47 17.21 16.15 3.39
C THR A 47 16.80 16.20 1.93
N SER A 48 17.46 15.36 1.13
CA SER A 48 17.02 15.05 -0.23
C SER A 48 16.43 13.64 -0.29
N VAL A 49 15.30 13.52 -0.96
CA VAL A 49 14.56 12.27 -1.14
C VAL A 49 14.59 11.91 -2.61
N GLY A 50 14.77 10.63 -2.93
CA GLY A 50 14.60 10.09 -4.27
C GLY A 50 13.44 9.09 -4.29
N VAL A 51 12.86 8.87 -5.46
CA VAL A 51 11.81 7.86 -5.64
C VAL A 51 12.31 6.73 -6.53
N ILE A 52 11.92 5.50 -6.20
CA ILE A 52 12.26 4.30 -6.97
C ILE A 52 11.09 3.33 -7.00
N GLU A 53 10.99 2.52 -8.04
CA GLU A 53 9.96 1.48 -8.12
C GLU A 53 10.17 0.43 -7.02
N LEU A 54 9.10 0.11 -6.30
CA LEU A 54 9.09 -0.94 -5.28
C LEU A 54 9.56 -2.28 -5.84
N LYS A 55 9.21 -2.59 -7.09
CA LYS A 55 9.60 -3.85 -7.76
C LYS A 55 11.12 -4.04 -7.79
N THR A 56 11.88 -2.97 -8.03
CA THR A 56 13.35 -3.00 -8.03
C THR A 56 13.90 -3.30 -6.65
N CYS A 57 13.30 -2.72 -5.60
CA CYS A 57 13.66 -2.99 -4.22
C CYS A 57 13.41 -4.46 -3.84
N ILE A 58 12.25 -5.00 -4.23
CA ILE A 58 11.90 -6.41 -3.96
C ILE A 58 12.83 -7.36 -4.72
N GLN A 59 13.14 -7.09 -5.98
CA GLN A 59 14.11 -7.89 -6.76
C GLN A 59 15.49 -7.90 -6.10
N ALA A 60 15.97 -6.76 -5.62
CA ALA A 60 17.23 -6.68 -4.90
C ALA A 60 17.21 -7.52 -3.61
N ILE A 61 16.12 -7.47 -2.85
CA ILE A 61 15.95 -8.26 -1.62
C ILE A 61 15.94 -9.75 -1.93
N VAL A 62 15.11 -10.22 -2.87
CA VAL A 62 15.01 -11.65 -3.18
C VAL A 62 16.31 -12.20 -3.76
N SER A 63 17.03 -11.39 -4.54
CA SER A 63 18.36 -11.77 -5.03
C SER A 63 19.39 -11.92 -3.89
N ALA A 64 19.27 -11.13 -2.83
CA ALA A 64 20.19 -11.16 -1.68
C ALA A 64 19.77 -12.18 -0.60
N SER A 65 18.46 -12.43 -0.47
CA SER A 65 17.82 -13.31 0.51
C SER A 65 16.80 -14.24 -0.18
N PRO A 66 17.28 -15.23 -0.96
CA PRO A 66 16.41 -16.17 -1.67
C PRO A 66 15.56 -17.05 -0.73
N GLU A 67 15.93 -17.16 0.55
CA GLU A 67 15.17 -17.87 1.58
C GLU A 67 13.77 -17.30 1.82
N LEU A 68 13.53 -16.02 1.46
CA LEU A 68 12.23 -15.36 1.57
C LEU A 68 11.20 -15.91 0.58
N VAL A 69 11.66 -16.48 -0.54
CA VAL A 69 10.80 -17.07 -1.57
C VAL A 69 10.87 -18.60 -1.59
N ALA A 70 11.94 -19.18 -1.06
CA ALA A 70 12.12 -20.63 -1.02
C ALA A 70 11.28 -21.32 0.08
N GLN A 71 10.92 -20.62 1.15
CA GLN A 71 10.14 -21.18 2.24
C GLN A 71 8.65 -21.25 1.87
N SER A 72 8.19 -22.45 1.50
CA SER A 72 6.77 -22.70 1.22
C SER A 72 5.90 -22.42 2.44
N GLY A 73 4.80 -21.68 2.25
CA GLY A 73 3.79 -21.43 3.30
C GLY A 73 4.10 -20.27 4.25
N LYS A 74 5.08 -19.43 3.93
CA LYS A 74 5.31 -18.14 4.60
C LYS A 74 5.16 -17.01 3.60
N ASP A 75 4.46 -15.97 4.01
CA ASP A 75 4.35 -14.73 3.25
C ASP A 75 4.62 -13.55 4.18
N TYR A 76 4.87 -12.40 3.61
CA TYR A 76 5.26 -11.21 4.34
C TYR A 76 4.44 -10.01 3.87
N THR A 77 3.93 -9.23 4.81
CA THR A 77 3.44 -7.89 4.50
C THR A 77 4.62 -6.94 4.41
N VAL A 78 4.74 -6.24 3.29
CA VAL A 78 5.80 -5.27 3.06
C VAL A 78 5.34 -3.90 3.52
N TYR A 79 6.17 -3.23 4.32
CA TYR A 79 6.04 -1.83 4.68
C TYR A 79 7.27 -1.07 4.18
N ALA A 80 7.07 0.18 3.77
CA ALA A 80 8.15 1.10 3.40
C ALA A 80 8.15 2.30 4.34
N TYR A 81 9.33 2.78 4.72
CA TYR A 81 9.45 4.06 5.42
C TYR A 81 9.24 5.21 4.44
N ASP A 82 8.34 6.12 4.76
CA ASP A 82 8.07 7.29 3.94
C ASP A 82 8.92 8.49 4.36
N TYR A 83 10.03 8.70 3.66
CA TYR A 83 10.93 9.82 3.91
C TYR A 83 10.40 11.18 3.43
N SER A 84 9.28 11.21 2.71
CA SER A 84 8.64 12.46 2.28
C SER A 84 7.74 13.08 3.34
N GLU A 85 7.37 12.30 4.36
CA GLU A 85 6.45 12.69 5.42
C GLU A 85 7.15 13.00 6.75
N HIS A 86 6.52 13.85 7.57
CA HIS A 86 6.98 14.09 8.94
C HIS A 86 6.90 12.80 9.77
N GLU A 87 7.87 12.62 10.68
CA GLU A 87 8.00 11.42 11.54
C GLU A 87 8.36 10.11 10.81
N ILE A 88 8.47 10.13 9.48
CA ILE A 88 8.90 8.99 8.65
C ILE A 88 8.04 7.73 8.91
N PRO A 89 6.72 7.78 8.62
CA PRO A 89 5.80 6.70 8.92
C PRO A 89 6.07 5.45 8.09
N LEU A 90 5.60 4.30 8.60
CA LEU A 90 5.58 3.04 7.86
C LEU A 90 4.30 2.94 7.01
N VAL A 91 4.47 2.81 5.69
CA VAL A 91 3.38 2.72 4.72
C VAL A 91 3.29 1.30 4.18
N GLY A 92 2.11 0.69 4.29
CA GLY A 92 1.85 -0.67 3.80
C GLY A 92 1.86 -0.74 2.27
N GLN A 93 2.60 -1.70 1.72
CA GLN A 93 2.80 -1.91 0.28
C GLN A 93 2.14 -3.20 -0.24
N GLY A 94 1.51 -3.98 0.65
CA GLY A 94 0.84 -5.25 0.32
C GLY A 94 1.68 -6.48 0.64
N MET A 95 1.20 -7.65 0.19
CA MET A 95 1.88 -8.93 0.41
C MET A 95 3.05 -9.13 -0.57
N LEU A 96 4.14 -9.72 -0.09
CA LEU A 96 5.33 -10.02 -0.88
C LEU A 96 4.97 -10.96 -2.05
N SER A 97 4.15 -11.99 -1.81
CA SER A 97 3.68 -12.89 -2.88
C SER A 97 3.01 -12.16 -4.03
N TRP A 98 2.21 -11.13 -3.75
CA TRP A 98 1.54 -10.32 -4.76
C TRP A 98 2.49 -9.41 -5.52
N LEU A 99 3.43 -8.78 -4.81
CA LEU A 99 4.48 -7.94 -5.42
C LEU A 99 5.40 -8.77 -6.33
N LEU A 100 5.64 -10.04 -6.01
CA LEU A 100 6.39 -10.95 -6.86
C LEU A 100 5.57 -11.43 -8.06
N ALA A 101 4.29 -11.73 -7.86
CA ALA A 101 3.39 -12.14 -8.94
C ALA A 101 3.17 -11.04 -9.99
N SER A 102 3.03 -9.78 -9.55
CA SER A 102 2.90 -8.62 -10.46
C SER A 102 4.17 -8.31 -11.25
N SER A 103 5.32 -8.82 -10.80
CA SER A 103 6.60 -8.68 -11.50
C SER A 103 6.78 -9.70 -12.63
N SER A 104 5.86 -10.67 -12.78
CA SER A 104 5.97 -11.73 -13.78
C SER A 104 5.53 -11.24 -15.17
N PRO A 105 6.39 -11.33 -16.20
CA PRO A 105 6.04 -10.94 -17.57
C PRO A 105 5.03 -11.89 -18.24
N ALA A 106 4.63 -13.00 -17.60
CA ALA A 106 3.75 -14.01 -18.18
C ALA A 106 2.25 -13.62 -18.17
N LEU A 107 1.88 -12.51 -17.55
CA LEU A 107 0.51 -11.98 -17.55
C LEU A 107 0.52 -10.56 -18.13
N GLU A 108 0.43 -10.46 -19.45
CA GLU A 108 0.00 -9.24 -20.13
C GLU A 108 -1.47 -8.97 -19.75
N ALA A 109 -1.66 -8.36 -18.58
CA ALA A 109 -2.91 -7.71 -18.22
C ALA A 109 -2.80 -6.22 -18.62
N PRO A 110 -3.88 -5.62 -19.15
CA PRO A 110 -3.84 -4.29 -19.74
C PRO A 110 -3.50 -3.22 -18.69
N ASP A 111 -2.35 -2.57 -18.89
CA ASP A 111 -2.01 -1.15 -18.70
C ASP A 111 -2.44 -0.40 -17.41
N HIS A 112 -2.81 -1.11 -16.34
CA HIS A 112 -3.16 -0.53 -15.03
C HIS A 112 -2.40 -1.17 -13.87
N GLN A 113 -1.21 -1.73 -14.12
CA GLN A 113 -0.30 -2.06 -13.03
C GLN A 113 0.32 -0.75 -12.55
N SER A 114 -0.31 -0.13 -11.55
CA SER A 114 0.24 1.02 -10.84
C SER A 114 1.68 0.70 -10.44
N THR A 115 2.66 1.35 -11.09
CA THR A 115 4.05 1.28 -10.69
C THR A 115 4.16 1.92 -9.31
N THR A 116 4.13 1.09 -8.27
CA THR A 116 4.27 1.56 -6.90
C THR A 116 5.67 2.14 -6.72
N MET A 117 5.73 3.44 -6.47
CA MET A 117 6.97 4.16 -6.17
C MET A 117 7.13 4.25 -4.66
N VAL A 118 8.35 4.08 -4.16
CA VAL A 118 8.69 4.27 -2.76
C VAL A 118 9.79 5.32 -2.62
N PRO A 119 9.68 6.22 -1.63
CA PRO A 119 10.70 7.20 -1.34
C PRO A 119 11.90 6.56 -0.62
N GLY A 120 13.09 7.04 -0.94
CA GLY A 120 14.34 6.70 -0.28
C GLY A 120 15.13 7.96 0.05
N ARG A 121 15.99 7.88 1.06
CA ARG A 121 16.85 8.99 1.44
C ARG A 121 18.10 9.02 0.56
N VAL A 122 18.44 10.20 0.05
CA VAL A 122 19.71 10.41 -0.64
C VAL A 122 20.82 10.56 0.40
N CYS A 123 21.79 9.66 0.34
CA CYS A 123 22.94 9.62 1.24
C CYS A 123 24.23 9.91 0.44
N LYS A 124 24.99 10.91 0.89
CA LYS A 124 26.33 11.19 0.36
C LYS A 124 27.32 10.19 0.94
N ILE A 125 28.15 9.61 0.09
CA ILE A 125 29.24 8.75 0.52
C ILE A 125 30.39 9.67 0.99
N PRO A 126 30.99 9.45 2.18
CA PRO A 126 32.14 10.23 2.61
C PRO A 126 33.28 10.11 1.58
N PRO A 127 33.94 11.23 1.22
CA PRO A 127 35.02 11.21 0.25
C PRO A 127 36.17 10.30 0.72
N GLY A 128 36.69 9.48 -0.18
CA GLY A 128 37.88 8.64 0.06
C GLY A 128 37.65 7.15 0.32
N ILE A 129 36.39 6.68 0.43
CA ILE A 129 36.10 5.26 0.73
C ILE A 129 35.81 4.42 -0.53
N PHE A 130 35.29 5.01 -1.60
CA PHE A 130 34.99 4.31 -2.85
C PHE A 130 35.48 5.09 -4.07
N SER A 131 36.46 4.55 -4.81
CA SER A 131 37.04 5.17 -6.02
C SER A 131 36.20 4.98 -7.29
N GLY A 132 34.91 4.64 -7.18
CA GLY A 132 34.11 4.09 -8.29
C GLY A 132 32.75 4.77 -8.52
N GLY A 133 32.76 5.83 -9.34
CA GLY A 133 31.67 6.25 -10.23
C GLY A 133 30.48 7.00 -9.62
N ALA A 134 29.88 6.52 -8.53
CA ALA A 134 28.71 7.15 -7.92
C ALA A 134 29.03 7.63 -6.50
N GLN A 135 28.97 8.94 -6.28
CA GLN A 135 29.26 9.59 -4.99
C GLN A 135 28.05 9.58 -4.04
N GLU A 136 26.88 9.22 -4.55
CA GLU A 136 25.61 9.25 -3.83
C GLU A 136 24.92 7.88 -3.89
N THR A 137 24.12 7.59 -2.87
CA THR A 137 23.34 6.38 -2.75
C THR A 137 21.91 6.73 -2.39
N LEU A 138 20.94 6.10 -3.04
CA LEU A 138 19.57 6.06 -2.56
C LEU A 138 19.43 4.94 -1.53
N GLU A 139 19.11 5.29 -0.29
CA GLU A 139 18.83 4.36 0.79
C GLU A 139 17.31 4.22 0.98
N VAL A 140 16.77 3.04 0.69
CA VAL A 140 15.38 2.69 0.97
C VAL A 140 15.34 1.79 2.20
N ARG A 141 14.35 1.98 3.08
CA ARG A 141 14.11 1.10 4.21
C ARG A 141 12.77 0.41 4.08
N LEU A 142 12.79 -0.92 4.16
CA LEU A 142 11.61 -1.76 4.11
C LEU A 142 11.51 -2.61 5.37
N GLN A 143 10.30 -3.00 5.75
CA GLN A 143 10.04 -3.94 6.83
C GLN A 143 9.12 -5.02 6.29
N LEU A 144 9.55 -6.28 6.36
CA LEU A 144 8.77 -7.44 5.94
C LEU A 144 8.24 -8.12 7.21
N VAL A 145 6.94 -8.07 7.43
CA VAL A 145 6.33 -8.68 8.62
C VAL A 145 5.73 -10.03 8.25
N PRO A 146 6.15 -11.15 8.87
CA PRO A 146 5.58 -12.46 8.61
C PRO A 146 4.06 -12.48 8.82
N VAL A 147 3.34 -13.02 7.84
CA VAL A 147 1.89 -13.25 7.93
C VAL A 147 1.66 -14.65 8.48
N SER A 148 0.87 -14.77 9.55
CA SER A 148 0.45 -16.06 10.10
C SER A 148 -0.28 -16.88 9.04
N ALA A 149 0.16 -18.11 8.78
CA ALA A 149 -0.39 -18.98 7.73
C ALA A 149 -1.92 -19.18 7.82
N ILE A 150 -2.51 -19.12 9.02
CA ILE A 150 -3.96 -19.19 9.26
C ILE A 150 -4.70 -17.98 8.66
N MET A 151 -4.10 -16.79 8.75
CA MET A 151 -4.68 -15.55 8.19
C MET A 151 -4.51 -15.50 6.67
N GLN A 152 -3.48 -16.16 6.13
CA GLN A 152 -3.22 -16.18 4.69
C GLN A 152 -4.29 -16.99 3.93
N SER A 153 -4.67 -18.19 4.41
CA SER A 153 -5.73 -18.99 3.77
C SER A 153 -7.08 -18.28 3.80
N GLU A 154 -7.44 -17.70 4.95
CA GLU A 154 -8.71 -16.98 5.11
C GLU A 154 -8.78 -15.75 4.19
N TYR A 155 -7.70 -14.99 4.08
CA TYR A 155 -7.64 -13.84 3.20
C TYR A 155 -7.71 -14.21 1.71
N LEU A 156 -7.00 -15.25 1.29
CA LEU A 156 -7.06 -15.76 -0.09
C LEU A 156 -8.45 -16.28 -0.43
N ASP A 157 -9.09 -17.02 0.49
CA ASP A 157 -10.47 -17.51 0.32
C ASP A 157 -11.46 -16.36 0.20
N ILE A 158 -11.35 -15.32 1.04
CA ILE A 158 -12.19 -14.12 0.97
C ILE A 158 -11.97 -13.38 -0.37
N MET A 159 -10.72 -13.17 -0.77
CA MET A 159 -10.41 -12.47 -2.03
C MET A 159 -10.87 -13.25 -3.25
N GLN A 160 -10.71 -14.57 -3.24
CA GLN A 160 -11.19 -15.44 -4.31
C GLN A 160 -12.72 -15.43 -4.36
N THR A 161 -13.39 -15.55 -3.22
CA THR A 161 -14.86 -15.45 -3.11
C THR A 161 -15.34 -14.09 -3.65
N HIS A 162 -14.67 -13.00 -3.28
CA HIS A 162 -15.06 -11.66 -3.75
C HIS A 162 -14.81 -11.47 -5.25
N ARG A 163 -13.78 -12.11 -5.82
CA ARG A 163 -13.50 -12.12 -7.26
C ARG A 163 -14.51 -12.98 -8.03
N GLU A 164 -14.89 -14.13 -7.48
CA GLU A 164 -15.92 -14.99 -8.06
C GLU A 164 -17.28 -14.29 -8.03
N LEU A 165 -17.64 -13.65 -6.93
CA LEU A 165 -18.87 -12.86 -6.81
C LEU A 165 -18.91 -11.64 -7.72
N SER A 166 -17.77 -10.95 -7.92
CA SER A 166 -17.71 -9.78 -8.82
C SER A 166 -17.80 -10.17 -10.30
N ASN A 167 -17.29 -11.35 -10.68
CA ASN A 167 -17.42 -11.90 -12.04
C ASN A 167 -18.83 -12.38 -12.37
N VAL A 168 -19.69 -12.60 -11.38
CA VAL A 168 -21.08 -13.06 -11.55
C VAL A 168 -22.08 -11.89 -11.69
N ILE A 169 -21.64 -10.64 -11.61
CA ILE A 169 -22.52 -9.47 -11.81
C ILE A 169 -22.66 -9.19 -13.33
N PRO A 170 -23.84 -9.39 -13.94
CA PRO A 170 -24.04 -9.06 -15.34
C PRO A 170 -23.94 -7.55 -15.55
N ARG A 171 -23.36 -7.12 -16.68
CA ARG A 171 -23.12 -5.71 -17.03
C ARG A 171 -24.38 -4.84 -17.17
N ASP A 172 -25.58 -5.42 -17.05
CA ASP A 172 -26.87 -4.72 -17.10
C ASP A 172 -27.63 -4.73 -15.75
N PHE A 173 -26.92 -4.63 -14.63
CA PHE A 173 -27.54 -4.68 -13.31
C PHE A 173 -28.09 -3.31 -12.87
N ASP A 174 -29.37 -3.04 -13.16
CA ASP A 174 -30.07 -1.84 -12.67
C ASP A 174 -30.31 -1.92 -11.15
N ALA A 175 -29.73 -0.96 -10.41
CA ALA A 175 -29.78 -0.85 -8.95
C ALA A 175 -31.22 -0.80 -8.38
N LYS A 176 -32.21 -0.43 -9.20
CA LYS A 176 -33.63 -0.39 -8.81
C LYS A 176 -34.28 -1.77 -8.69
N SER A 177 -33.72 -2.81 -9.29
CA SER A 177 -34.23 -4.19 -9.22
C SER A 177 -34.04 -4.84 -7.85
N ARG A 178 -33.04 -4.37 -7.07
CA ARG A 178 -32.63 -4.95 -5.79
C ARG A 178 -33.72 -4.96 -4.72
N LYS A 179 -34.74 -4.09 -4.84
CA LYS A 179 -35.82 -3.98 -3.84
C LYS A 179 -36.96 -4.99 -4.05
N ARG A 180 -36.98 -5.74 -5.17
CA ARG A 180 -38.12 -6.62 -5.51
C ARG A 180 -37.88 -8.10 -5.23
N ILE A 181 -36.61 -8.55 -5.20
CA ILE A 181 -36.26 -9.96 -4.98
C ILE A 181 -36.28 -10.36 -3.50
N VAL A 182 -36.10 -9.41 -2.56
CA VAL A 182 -36.12 -9.69 -1.11
C VAL A 182 -37.52 -10.08 -0.59
N ARG A 183 -38.58 -9.89 -1.39
CA ARG A 183 -39.96 -10.06 -0.92
C ARG A 183 -40.61 -11.40 -1.31
N GLN A 184 -39.93 -12.29 -2.03
CA GLN A 184 -40.59 -13.46 -2.63
C GLN A 184 -39.89 -14.83 -2.53
N THR A 185 -38.76 -14.98 -1.83
CA THR A 185 -38.21 -16.33 -1.62
C THR A 185 -38.68 -16.93 -0.29
N PRO A 186 -39.37 -18.09 -0.30
CA PRO A 186 -39.60 -18.87 0.92
C PRO A 186 -38.26 -19.33 1.49
N ALA A 187 -38.19 -19.42 2.81
CA ALA A 187 -37.04 -19.92 3.54
C ALA A 187 -36.83 -21.40 3.20
N GLU A 188 -35.79 -21.73 2.45
CA GLU A 188 -35.24 -23.09 2.45
C GLU A 188 -33.76 -23.11 2.05
N SER A 189 -32.96 -23.65 2.98
CA SER A 189 -31.63 -24.21 2.78
C SER A 189 -30.48 -23.26 2.36
N CYS A 190 -29.90 -22.58 3.34
CA CYS A 190 -28.44 -22.53 3.45
C CYS A 190 -28.05 -22.55 4.93
N ALA A 191 -28.19 -23.73 5.53
CA ALA A 191 -27.67 -24.00 6.86
C ALA A 191 -26.22 -24.50 6.72
N SER A 192 -25.27 -23.57 6.73
CA SER A 192 -23.93 -23.81 7.27
C SER A 192 -23.14 -22.51 7.24
N PHE A 193 -23.34 -21.65 8.24
CA PHE A 193 -22.32 -20.80 8.87
C PHE A 193 -23.00 -20.14 10.08
N SER A 194 -23.17 -20.91 11.16
CA SER A 194 -23.53 -20.34 12.46
C SER A 194 -22.29 -19.68 13.06
N ALA A 195 -22.00 -18.44 12.67
CA ALA A 195 -21.07 -17.57 13.37
C ALA A 195 -21.49 -16.10 13.20
N ASN A 196 -22.26 -15.60 14.17
CA ASN A 196 -22.39 -14.18 14.54
C ASN A 196 -22.72 -13.14 13.45
N GLN A 197 -23.78 -13.37 12.67
CA GLN A 197 -24.41 -12.36 11.81
C GLN A 197 -24.82 -11.06 12.57
N TYR A 198 -25.19 -11.19 13.85
CA TYR A 198 -25.62 -10.05 14.69
C TYR A 198 -24.49 -9.04 14.98
N GLY A 199 -23.22 -9.47 14.96
CA GLY A 199 -22.09 -8.60 15.27
C GLY A 199 -21.73 -7.68 14.10
N ILE A 200 -21.78 -8.21 12.88
CA ILE A 200 -21.35 -7.50 11.67
C ILE A 200 -22.38 -6.44 11.26
N GLU A 201 -23.68 -6.75 11.34
CA GLU A 201 -24.73 -5.78 11.03
C GLU A 201 -24.75 -4.61 12.03
N LYS A 202 -24.54 -4.90 13.33
CA LYS A 202 -24.44 -3.86 14.38
C LYS A 202 -23.21 -2.98 14.19
N LEU A 203 -22.07 -3.54 13.76
CA LEU A 203 -20.88 -2.78 13.41
C LEU A 203 -21.14 -1.88 12.20
N HIS A 204 -21.75 -2.41 11.15
CA HIS A 204 -22.10 -1.64 9.95
C HIS A 204 -23.05 -0.48 10.26
N GLN A 205 -23.98 -0.69 11.20
CA GLN A 205 -24.91 0.33 11.66
C GLN A 205 -24.23 1.40 12.53
N LEU A 206 -23.36 1.01 13.48
CA LEU A 206 -22.60 1.95 14.31
C LEU A 206 -21.65 2.84 13.49
N LEU A 207 -21.01 2.28 12.46
CA LEU A 207 -20.14 3.03 11.56
C LEU A 207 -20.93 3.97 10.62
N SER A 208 -22.17 3.62 10.29
CA SER A 208 -23.05 4.46 9.47
C SER A 208 -23.69 5.61 10.27
N GLU A 209 -23.97 5.40 11.55
CA GLU A 209 -24.59 6.40 12.43
C GLU A 209 -23.59 7.45 12.99
N GLY A 210 -22.29 7.17 12.95
CA GLY A 210 -21.23 8.07 13.42
C GLY A 210 -20.87 9.24 12.47
N SER A 211 -21.44 9.30 11.28
CA SER A 211 -21.12 10.31 10.26
C SER A 211 -22.16 11.44 10.24
N ILE A 212 -22.22 12.25 11.29
CA ILE A 212 -22.88 13.57 11.24
C ILE A 212 -21.79 14.64 11.11
N PRO A 213 -21.65 15.33 9.96
CA PRO A 213 -20.85 16.55 9.90
C PRO A 213 -21.58 17.67 10.65
N ARG A 214 -20.85 18.33 11.57
CA ARG A 214 -21.27 19.57 12.21
C ARG A 214 -21.52 20.65 11.16
N GLY A 215 -22.75 21.19 11.18
CA GLY A 215 -23.03 22.61 11.16
C GLY A 215 -22.97 23.34 9.81
N LEU A 216 -24.14 23.61 9.23
CA LEU A 216 -24.49 24.89 8.58
C LEU A 216 -26.00 25.11 8.73
N THR A 217 -26.41 25.95 9.69
CA THR A 217 -27.79 26.45 9.78
C THR A 217 -27.93 27.73 8.93
N PRO A 218 -28.86 27.80 7.97
CA PRO A 218 -29.18 29.02 7.25
C PRO A 218 -30.13 29.92 8.07
N PHE A 219 -29.87 31.23 8.01
CA PHE A 219 -30.72 32.31 8.54
C PHE A 219 -32.20 32.16 8.15
N PRO A 220 -33.14 32.51 9.05
CA PRO A 220 -34.45 33.01 8.67
C PRO A 220 -34.56 34.55 8.88
N PRO A 221 -35.44 35.23 8.11
CA PRO A 221 -35.56 36.69 8.11
C PRO A 221 -36.52 37.23 9.19
N ASN A 222 -36.23 38.47 9.61
CA ASN A 222 -37.06 39.52 10.20
C ASN A 222 -38.48 39.17 10.69
N GLN A 223 -38.75 39.51 11.95
CA GLN A 223 -39.98 40.21 12.33
C GLN A 223 -39.80 41.10 13.57
N SER A 224 -40.33 42.31 13.45
CA SER A 224 -40.26 43.48 14.32
C SER A 224 -41.05 43.34 15.63
N VAL A 225 -40.54 43.94 16.72
CA VAL A 225 -41.30 44.47 17.88
C VAL A 225 -40.36 45.52 18.53
N ALA A 226 -40.50 46.85 18.36
CA ALA A 226 -41.45 47.80 18.96
C ALA A 226 -41.41 47.88 20.50
N LEU A 227 -40.86 49.00 21.01
CA LEU A 227 -41.18 49.73 22.26
C LEU A 227 -40.95 48.93 23.58
N GLU A 228 -40.28 49.44 24.60
CA GLU A 228 -40.34 50.77 25.23
C GLU A 228 -39.07 50.95 26.10
#